data_AF-E5FPV3-F1
#
_entry.id   AF-E5FPV3-F1
#
_cell.length_a   1.000
_cell.length_b   1.000
_cell.length_c   1.000
_cell.angle_alpha   90.00
_cell.angle_beta   90.00
_cell.angle_gamma   90.00
#
_symmetry.space_group_name_H-M   'P 1'
#
loop_
_entity.id
_entity.type
_entity.pdbx_description
1 polymer ?
#
loop_
_entity_poly.entity_id
_entity_poly.type
_entity_poly.pdbx_seq_one_letter_code
_entity_poly.pdbx_strand_id
1 'polypeptide(L)'
;MKKTLLLSLSLSLLVSTLSAEDDGFYTSVGYQIGEAAQMVTNTKGIQQLSDNYEKLNNLLNNYSTLNNLIQLSSSPSAINNKRDNLGSSSRNLLDVKTNSPAYQAVLLALNAAVGLWQVTSYAFTACGPGHNQNENGGIQTFNNVPGQNTTTITCNSYYQPGHGGPISTENYAKINQAYQIIQKALTANGSNGDGIPVLSNTTTKLDFTINGDKRTGGKPNTPEKFPWSDGKYIHTQWIDTTSQSTETKINTENNAQELLKQASIIITTLNEACPNFQNGGSGYWAGISGNGTMCGMFKNEISAIQGMIANAQEAVAQSKIVSENAQNQNNLDTGKPFNPYTDASFAQSMLANAQAQAEILNQAEQVVKNFEKIPTAFVNDSLGVCYQVEGGERRGTNPGQTTSNTWGAGCAYVKQTITNLDNSIAHFGTQEQQIEQAENIADTLVHFKSRYNELGNTYNSITTALSNIPNAQSLQNAVSKKNNPYSPQGIETNYYLNQNSYNQIQTINQELGRNPFRKIGIVSSQTNNGAMNGIGIQVGYKQFFGQKRKWGARYYGFFDYNHAFIKSSFFNSASDVWTYGFGADALYNFINDKATNFLGKNNKLSVGLFGGIALAGTSWLNS
;
A
#
# COMPACT_ATOMS: atom_id res chain seq x y z
N MET A 1 -11.12 44.34 17.44
CA MET A 1 -12.58 44.43 17.25
C MET A 1 -12.90 45.73 16.53
N LYS A 2 -13.43 45.67 15.31
CA LYS A 2 -14.02 46.85 14.64
C LYS A 2 -15.47 46.97 15.12
N LYS A 3 -15.88 48.19 15.52
CA LYS A 3 -17.25 48.50 15.95
C LYS A 3 -18.17 48.46 14.72
N THR A 4 -19.22 47.66 14.79
CA THR A 4 -20.30 47.64 13.79
C THR A 4 -21.56 48.19 14.45
N LEU A 5 -22.20 49.16 13.79
CA LEU A 5 -23.42 49.81 14.24
C LEU A 5 -24.61 48.84 14.10
N LEU A 6 -25.30 48.52 15.19
CA LEU A 6 -26.55 47.74 15.17
C LEU A 6 -27.73 48.72 15.04
N LEU A 7 -28.52 48.60 13.96
CA LEU A 7 -29.84 49.21 13.86
C LEU A 7 -30.86 48.23 14.45
N SER A 8 -31.47 48.55 15.58
CA SER A 8 -32.58 47.78 16.17
C SER A 8 -33.91 48.40 15.75
N LEU A 9 -34.80 47.59 15.14
CA LEU A 9 -36.22 47.92 14.97
C LEU A 9 -36.97 47.22 16.12
N SER A 10 -37.45 47.97 17.11
CA SER A 10 -38.27 47.44 18.20
C SER A 10 -39.76 47.70 17.93
N LEU A 11 -40.57 46.65 18.03
CA LEU A 11 -42.03 46.75 17.98
C LEU A 11 -42.56 46.57 19.41
N SER A 12 -42.95 47.65 20.07
CA SER A 12 -43.43 47.64 21.46
C SER A 12 -44.96 47.62 21.53
N LEU A 13 -45.52 46.63 22.23
CA LEU A 13 -46.94 46.60 22.60
C LEU A 13 -47.07 47.24 23.98
N LEU A 14 -47.62 48.45 24.05
CA LEU A 14 -47.75 49.22 25.30
C LEU A 14 -49.20 49.17 25.80
N VAL A 15 -49.41 48.56 26.97
CA VAL A 15 -50.67 48.67 27.71
C VAL A 15 -50.49 49.74 28.77
N SER A 16 -51.25 50.84 28.69
CA SER A 16 -51.19 51.93 29.66
C SER A 16 -52.48 52.01 30.46
N THR A 17 -52.37 51.91 31.79
CA THR A 17 -53.48 52.00 32.75
C THR A 17 -53.36 53.28 33.57
N LEU A 18 -53.55 54.45 32.95
CA LEU A 18 -53.75 55.73 33.66
C LEU A 18 -54.55 56.69 32.77
N SER A 19 -55.52 57.39 33.37
CA SER A 19 -56.48 58.33 32.76
C SER A 19 -55.85 59.16 31.63
N ALA A 20 -56.17 58.79 30.39
CA ALA A 20 -55.48 59.24 29.19
C ALA A 20 -55.91 60.62 28.66
N GLU A 21 -56.60 61.43 29.47
CA GLU A 21 -57.37 62.56 28.93
C GLU A 21 -56.90 63.95 29.34
N ASP A 22 -55.99 64.05 30.31
CA ASP A 22 -55.44 65.32 30.79
C ASP A 22 -53.91 65.36 30.63
N ASP A 23 -53.37 66.58 30.59
CA ASP A 23 -51.93 66.80 30.69
C ASP A 23 -51.41 66.14 31.96
N GLY A 24 -50.38 65.32 31.85
CA GLY A 24 -50.02 64.49 32.98
C GLY A 24 -48.83 63.58 32.77
N PHE A 25 -48.29 63.15 33.91
CA PHE A 25 -47.28 62.11 33.95
C PHE A 25 -47.89 60.77 33.61
N TYR A 26 -47.15 59.97 32.87
CA TYR A 26 -47.49 58.60 32.59
C TYR A 26 -46.28 57.69 32.82
N THR A 27 -46.58 56.45 33.15
CA THR A 27 -45.62 55.35 33.14
C THR A 27 -46.17 54.25 32.26
N SER A 28 -45.29 53.51 31.61
CA SER A 28 -45.69 52.26 30.95
C SER A 28 -44.57 51.25 31.00
N VAL A 29 -44.97 49.99 31.08
CA VAL A 29 -44.10 48.83 31.05
C VAL A 29 -44.42 48.05 29.80
N GLY A 30 -43.40 47.61 29.06
CA GLY A 30 -43.54 46.85 27.83
C GLY A 30 -42.64 45.64 27.84
N TYR A 31 -43.01 44.63 27.05
CA TYR A 31 -42.15 43.50 26.73
C TYR A 31 -41.54 43.72 25.34
N GLN A 32 -40.23 43.49 25.21
CA GLN A 32 -39.49 43.67 23.97
C GLN A 32 -38.97 42.32 23.46
N ILE A 33 -39.08 42.13 22.14
CA ILE A 33 -38.50 40.99 21.42
C ILE A 33 -37.55 41.54 20.36
N GLY A 34 -36.35 40.97 20.26
CA GLY A 34 -35.34 41.35 19.28
C GLY A 34 -34.43 40.18 18.88
N GLU A 35 -33.40 40.45 18.09
CA GLU A 35 -32.41 39.45 17.66
C GLU A 35 -30.99 39.99 17.89
N ALA A 36 -30.11 39.17 18.48
CA ALA A 36 -28.68 39.46 18.63
C ALA A 36 -27.88 38.52 17.74
N ALA A 37 -26.86 39.04 17.04
CA ALA A 37 -25.96 38.25 16.20
C ALA A 37 -24.51 38.34 16.71
N GLN A 38 -23.85 37.19 16.88
CA GLN A 38 -22.42 37.09 17.25
C GLN A 38 -21.62 36.47 16.10
N MET A 39 -20.57 37.17 15.66
CA MET A 39 -19.63 36.67 14.64
C MET A 39 -18.32 36.22 15.31
N VAL A 40 -17.91 34.98 15.06
CA VAL A 40 -16.63 34.42 15.54
C VAL A 40 -15.67 34.28 14.35
N THR A 41 -14.49 34.89 14.43
CA THR A 41 -13.45 34.81 13.38
C THR A 41 -12.27 33.95 13.82
N ASN A 42 -11.88 32.96 13.01
CA ASN A 42 -10.70 32.12 13.23
C ASN A 42 -9.48 32.64 12.44
N THR A 43 -8.32 32.76 13.09
CA THR A 43 -7.07 33.31 12.54
C THR A 43 -6.16 32.29 11.83
N LYS A 44 -6.48 30.98 11.82
CA LYS A 44 -5.66 29.89 11.24
C LYS A 44 -4.23 29.75 11.80
N GLY A 45 -3.85 30.50 12.84
CA GLY A 45 -2.48 30.57 13.33
C GLY A 45 -1.91 29.24 13.84
N ILE A 46 -2.70 28.43 14.56
CA ILE A 46 -2.25 27.13 15.10
C ILE A 46 -2.02 26.12 13.98
N GLN A 47 -2.87 26.10 12.95
CA GLN A 47 -2.70 25.22 11.79
C GLN A 47 -1.42 25.58 11.02
N GLN A 48 -1.23 26.88 10.71
CA GLN A 48 -0.02 27.34 10.01
C GLN A 48 1.25 27.04 10.81
N LEU A 49 1.21 27.22 12.13
CA LEU A 49 2.34 26.89 13.01
C LEU A 49 2.65 25.38 12.98
N SER A 50 1.62 24.53 13.10
CA SER A 50 1.77 23.08 12.99
C SER A 50 2.38 22.67 11.66
N ASP A 51 1.88 23.21 10.55
CA ASP A 51 2.37 22.86 9.21
C ASP A 51 3.81 23.35 9.00
N ASN A 52 4.20 24.48 9.60
CA ASN A 52 5.58 24.97 9.57
C ASN A 52 6.52 24.07 10.40
N TYR A 53 6.08 23.60 11.57
CA TYR A 53 6.85 22.64 12.37
C TYR A 53 6.96 21.27 11.69
N GLU A 54 5.91 20.82 11.01
CA GLU A 54 5.93 19.56 10.25
C GLU A 54 6.92 19.63 9.08
N LYS A 55 6.89 20.74 8.31
CA LYS A 55 7.87 21.01 7.26
C LYS A 55 9.30 21.09 7.79
N LEU A 56 9.51 21.82 8.89
CA LEU A 56 10.83 21.94 9.52
C LEU A 56 11.33 20.58 10.00
N ASN A 57 10.47 19.77 10.61
CA ASN A 57 10.81 18.43 11.08
C ASN A 57 11.26 17.53 9.91
N ASN A 58 10.53 17.57 8.78
CA ASN A 58 10.91 16.81 7.58
C ASN A 58 12.25 17.27 7.01
N LEU A 59 12.50 18.59 6.96
CA LEU A 59 13.78 19.13 6.53
C LEU A 59 14.94 18.71 7.45
N LEU A 60 14.73 18.74 8.78
CA LEU A 60 15.74 18.33 9.76
C LEU A 60 16.05 16.83 9.69
N ASN A 61 15.02 15.99 9.50
CA ASN A 61 15.22 14.55 9.28
C ASN A 61 16.07 14.31 8.03
N ASN A 62 15.72 14.95 6.91
CA ASN A 62 16.48 14.84 5.66
C ASN A 62 17.92 15.34 5.83
N TYR A 63 18.12 16.49 6.49
CA TYR A 63 19.44 17.02 6.79
C TYR A 63 20.26 16.08 7.68
N SER A 64 19.65 15.50 8.70
CA SER A 64 20.32 14.53 9.59
C SER A 64 20.80 13.31 8.82
N THR A 65 19.92 12.72 8.00
CA THR A 65 20.26 11.56 7.17
C THR A 65 21.36 11.88 6.17
N LEU A 66 21.21 12.98 5.42
CA LEU A 66 22.17 13.38 4.40
C LEU A 66 23.53 13.76 5.00
N ASN A 67 23.55 14.46 6.14
CA ASN A 67 24.78 14.78 6.85
C ASN A 67 25.50 13.51 7.32
N ASN A 68 24.76 12.55 7.88
CA ASN A 68 25.32 11.26 8.28
C ASN A 68 25.88 10.49 7.08
N LEU A 69 25.17 10.45 5.95
CA LEU A 69 25.64 9.79 4.72
C LEU A 69 26.92 10.43 4.17
N ILE A 70 27.02 11.76 4.16
CA ILE A 70 28.23 12.47 3.75
C ILE A 70 29.40 12.13 4.69
N GLN A 71 29.18 12.09 6.00
CA GLN A 71 30.22 11.72 6.97
C GLN A 71 30.70 10.27 6.77
N LEU A 72 29.77 9.32 6.62
CA LEU A 72 30.11 7.91 6.37
C LEU A 72 30.82 7.73 5.03
N SER A 73 30.38 8.43 3.99
CA SER A 73 30.99 8.42 2.65
C SER A 73 32.35 9.12 2.60
N SER A 74 32.74 9.81 3.67
CA SER A 74 34.06 10.43 3.80
C SER A 74 34.99 9.64 4.73
N SER A 75 34.51 8.51 5.27
CA SER A 75 35.23 7.68 6.22
C SER A 75 35.65 6.35 5.58
N PRO A 76 36.95 6.16 5.25
CA PRO A 76 37.40 4.93 4.62
C PRO A 76 37.15 3.68 5.48
N SER A 77 37.16 3.79 6.82
CA SER A 77 36.81 2.67 7.70
C SER A 77 35.33 2.28 7.62
N ALA A 78 34.42 3.28 7.55
CA ALA A 78 33.00 3.02 7.38
C ALA A 78 32.70 2.40 6.01
N ILE A 79 33.33 2.92 4.94
CA ILE A 79 33.20 2.39 3.58
C ILE A 79 33.69 0.93 3.53
N ASN A 80 34.88 0.64 4.09
CA ASN A 80 35.41 -0.73 4.14
C ASN A 80 34.43 -1.67 4.86
N ASN A 81 33.89 -1.28 6.01
CA ASN A 81 32.90 -2.10 6.72
C ASN A 81 31.65 -2.39 5.87
N LYS A 82 31.14 -1.41 5.12
CA LYS A 82 29.99 -1.64 4.24
C LYS A 82 30.31 -2.53 3.05
N ARG A 83 31.50 -2.38 2.45
CA ARG A 83 31.98 -3.27 1.40
C ARG A 83 32.15 -4.71 1.90
N ASP A 84 32.68 -4.90 3.11
CA ASP A 84 32.83 -6.21 3.73
C ASP A 84 31.46 -6.87 3.99
N ASN A 85 30.50 -6.13 4.54
CA ASN A 85 29.14 -6.62 4.74
C ASN A 85 28.49 -7.00 3.41
N LEU A 86 28.63 -6.14 2.39
CA LEU A 86 28.08 -6.37 1.06
C LEU A 86 28.71 -7.60 0.37
N GLY A 87 30.02 -7.82 0.55
CA GLY A 87 30.70 -9.03 0.09
C GLY A 87 30.29 -10.29 0.87
N SER A 88 29.97 -10.16 2.16
CA SER A 88 29.41 -11.26 2.97
C SER A 88 28.01 -11.64 2.49
N SER A 89 27.13 -10.64 2.28
CA SER A 89 25.78 -10.86 1.78
C SER A 89 25.77 -11.43 0.36
N SER A 90 26.68 -10.98 -0.52
CA SER A 90 26.89 -11.58 -1.85
C SER A 90 27.14 -13.10 -1.74
N ARG A 91 28.08 -13.52 -0.89
CA ARG A 91 28.38 -14.95 -0.69
C ARG A 91 27.19 -15.71 -0.10
N ASN A 92 26.47 -15.13 0.85
CA ASN A 92 25.30 -15.77 1.43
C ASN A 92 24.14 -15.91 0.43
N LEU A 93 24.01 -15.00 -0.54
CA LEU A 93 23.03 -15.12 -1.62
C LEU A 93 23.48 -16.15 -2.67
N LEU A 94 24.75 -16.13 -3.07
CA LEU A 94 25.19 -16.82 -4.28
C LEU A 94 25.90 -18.15 -4.06
N ASP A 95 26.56 -18.33 -2.92
CA ASP A 95 27.44 -19.47 -2.62
C ASP A 95 26.86 -20.40 -1.54
N VAL A 96 25.66 -20.09 -1.02
CA VAL A 96 24.98 -20.87 0.01
C VAL A 96 23.63 -21.37 -0.52
N LYS A 97 23.19 -22.54 -0.04
CA LYS A 97 21.91 -23.13 -0.41
C LYS A 97 20.82 -22.87 0.61
N THR A 98 20.98 -23.38 1.83
CA THR A 98 19.91 -23.40 2.86
C THR A 98 19.46 -22.02 3.28
N ASN A 99 20.41 -21.11 3.57
CA ASN A 99 20.12 -19.77 4.07
C ASN A 99 20.12 -18.70 2.96
N SER A 100 20.12 -19.11 1.69
CA SER A 100 20.05 -18.18 0.55
C SER A 100 18.60 -18.05 0.08
N PRO A 101 17.97 -16.87 0.24
CA PRO A 101 16.68 -16.58 -0.38
C PRO A 101 16.67 -16.81 -1.90
N ALA A 102 17.77 -16.46 -2.57
CA ALA A 102 17.90 -16.63 -4.02
C ALA A 102 17.86 -18.11 -4.44
N TYR A 103 18.64 -18.96 -3.75
CA TYR A 103 18.65 -20.40 -4.02
C TYR A 103 17.30 -21.04 -3.70
N GLN A 104 16.71 -20.72 -2.55
CA GLN A 104 15.42 -21.28 -2.16
C GLN A 104 14.29 -20.85 -3.11
N ALA A 105 14.33 -19.61 -3.64
CA ALA A 105 13.36 -19.12 -4.63
C ALA A 105 13.47 -19.88 -5.96
N VAL A 106 14.69 -20.10 -6.47
CA VAL A 106 14.93 -20.93 -7.66
C VAL A 106 14.41 -22.35 -7.43
N LEU A 107 14.80 -22.96 -6.31
CA LEU A 107 14.39 -24.33 -5.99
C LEU A 107 12.86 -24.45 -5.90
N LEU A 108 12.18 -23.47 -5.30
CA LEU A 108 10.73 -23.48 -5.18
C LEU A 108 10.03 -23.38 -6.54
N ALA A 109 10.53 -22.52 -7.44
CA ALA A 109 9.99 -22.39 -8.80
C ALA A 109 10.15 -23.69 -9.61
N LEU A 110 11.33 -24.32 -9.55
CA LEU A 110 11.58 -25.62 -10.19
C LEU A 110 10.65 -26.71 -9.64
N ASN A 111 10.56 -26.77 -8.31
CA ASN A 111 9.76 -27.76 -7.60
C ASN A 111 8.27 -27.62 -7.88
N ALA A 112 7.75 -26.39 -7.96
CA ALA A 112 6.35 -26.16 -8.29
C ALA A 112 6.02 -26.59 -9.72
N ALA A 113 6.91 -26.31 -10.69
CA ALA A 113 6.73 -26.72 -12.09
C ALA A 113 6.76 -28.24 -12.27
N VAL A 114 7.75 -28.90 -11.68
CA VAL A 114 7.88 -30.37 -11.68
C VAL A 114 6.71 -31.02 -10.94
N GLY A 115 6.33 -30.46 -9.79
CA GLY A 115 5.23 -30.95 -8.97
C GLY A 115 3.89 -30.86 -9.71
N LEU A 116 3.61 -29.77 -10.43
CA LEU A 116 2.39 -29.66 -11.22
C LEU A 116 2.32 -30.74 -12.30
N TRP A 117 3.43 -31.03 -12.99
CA TRP A 117 3.49 -32.12 -13.96
C TRP A 117 3.20 -33.49 -13.30
N GLN A 118 3.86 -33.80 -12.18
CA GLN A 118 3.67 -35.06 -11.45
C GLN A 118 2.23 -35.26 -10.97
N VAL A 119 1.58 -34.17 -10.55
CA VAL A 119 0.20 -34.19 -10.06
C VAL A 119 -0.81 -34.38 -11.18
N THR A 120 -0.52 -33.96 -12.41
CA THR A 120 -1.51 -33.86 -13.50
C THR A 120 -1.31 -34.86 -14.63
N SER A 121 -0.09 -35.34 -14.87
CA SER A 121 0.27 -36.16 -16.04
C SER A 121 -0.58 -37.42 -16.23
N TYR A 122 -0.90 -38.12 -15.13
CA TYR A 122 -1.66 -39.37 -15.16
C TYR A 122 -3.13 -39.17 -15.54
N ALA A 123 -3.65 -37.96 -15.35
CA ALA A 123 -5.08 -37.66 -15.46
C ALA A 123 -5.48 -37.21 -16.87
N PHE A 124 -4.55 -37.00 -17.80
CA PHE A 124 -4.90 -36.61 -19.16
C PHE A 124 -5.73 -37.71 -19.85
N THR A 125 -6.69 -37.27 -20.67
CA THR A 125 -7.61 -38.17 -21.38
C THR A 125 -6.85 -39.21 -22.19
N ALA A 126 -5.83 -38.76 -22.93
CA ALA A 126 -4.89 -39.61 -23.64
C ALA A 126 -3.69 -38.78 -24.13
N CYS A 127 -2.65 -39.47 -24.63
CA CYS A 127 -1.62 -38.87 -25.46
C CYS A 127 -1.37 -39.73 -26.71
N GLY A 128 -0.99 -39.12 -27.84
CA GLY A 128 -0.75 -39.88 -29.05
C GLY A 128 -0.59 -39.04 -30.32
N PRO A 129 -0.43 -39.72 -31.47
CA PRO A 129 -0.30 -39.04 -32.75
C PRO A 129 -1.64 -38.68 -33.41
N GLY A 130 -2.75 -39.27 -32.95
CA GLY A 130 -4.05 -39.17 -33.62
C GLY A 130 -4.24 -40.23 -34.69
N HIS A 131 -5.12 -39.94 -35.66
CA HIS A 131 -5.53 -40.91 -36.68
C HIS A 131 -4.46 -41.19 -37.74
N ASN A 132 -3.38 -40.40 -37.77
CA ASN A 132 -2.19 -40.64 -38.59
C ASN A 132 -0.98 -40.94 -37.69
N GLN A 133 -0.50 -42.20 -37.69
CA GLN A 133 0.60 -42.65 -36.83
C GLN A 133 1.95 -41.95 -37.07
N ASN A 134 2.11 -41.19 -38.17
CA ASN A 134 3.34 -40.48 -38.51
C ASN A 134 3.32 -38.99 -38.18
N GLU A 135 2.19 -38.46 -37.74
CA GLU A 135 2.04 -37.05 -37.34
C GLU A 135 2.24 -36.86 -35.83
N ASN A 136 2.34 -35.61 -35.39
CA ASN A 136 2.29 -35.23 -33.97
C ASN A 136 3.31 -35.95 -33.06
N GLY A 137 4.47 -36.35 -33.61
CA GLY A 137 5.53 -37.07 -32.91
C GLY A 137 5.44 -38.61 -32.99
N GLY A 138 4.41 -39.16 -33.66
CA GLY A 138 4.20 -40.58 -33.83
C GLY A 138 3.80 -41.30 -32.54
N ILE A 139 4.00 -42.62 -32.49
CA ILE A 139 3.73 -43.42 -31.29
C ILE A 139 5.05 -43.63 -30.53
N GLN A 140 5.09 -43.26 -29.26
CA GLN A 140 6.28 -43.40 -28.41
C GLN A 140 5.93 -43.91 -27.02
N THR A 141 6.86 -44.61 -26.40
CA THR A 141 6.85 -44.97 -24.99
C THR A 141 7.91 -44.15 -24.26
N PHE A 142 7.50 -43.43 -23.23
CA PHE A 142 8.36 -42.64 -22.37
C PHE A 142 8.58 -43.37 -21.05
N ASN A 143 9.83 -43.54 -20.65
CA ASN A 143 10.19 -44.14 -19.36
C ASN A 143 10.47 -43.07 -18.31
N ASN A 144 10.45 -43.47 -17.03
CA ASN A 144 10.70 -42.61 -15.86
C ASN A 144 9.75 -41.38 -15.80
N VAL A 145 8.50 -41.56 -16.18
CA VAL A 145 7.43 -40.54 -16.17
C VAL A 145 6.34 -40.88 -15.15
N PRO A 146 5.67 -39.88 -14.55
CA PRO A 146 4.62 -40.11 -13.57
C PRO A 146 3.35 -40.64 -14.26
N GLY A 147 3.07 -41.94 -14.12
CA GLY A 147 1.86 -42.60 -14.59
C GLY A 147 1.12 -43.32 -13.45
N GLN A 148 -0.16 -43.62 -13.65
CA GLN A 148 -0.96 -44.30 -12.63
C GLN A 148 -0.41 -45.71 -12.39
N ASN A 149 0.20 -45.92 -11.21
CA ASN A 149 0.84 -47.17 -10.79
C ASN A 149 1.94 -47.66 -11.75
N THR A 150 2.56 -46.76 -12.51
CA THR A 150 3.60 -47.08 -13.51
C THR A 150 4.61 -45.93 -13.64
N THR A 151 5.81 -46.24 -14.11
CA THR A 151 6.83 -45.26 -14.48
C THR A 151 6.96 -45.08 -15.99
N THR A 152 6.06 -45.69 -16.76
CA THR A 152 6.09 -45.70 -18.22
C THR A 152 4.73 -45.30 -18.78
N ILE A 153 4.72 -44.41 -19.77
CA ILE A 153 3.53 -44.01 -20.52
C ILE A 153 3.77 -44.21 -22.01
N THR A 154 2.83 -44.86 -22.68
CA THR A 154 2.81 -44.99 -24.14
C THR A 154 1.79 -44.03 -24.73
N CYS A 155 2.23 -43.12 -25.58
CA CYS A 155 1.37 -42.22 -26.33
C CYS A 155 0.93 -42.84 -27.64
N ASN A 156 -0.17 -43.59 -27.60
CA ASN A 156 -0.75 -44.33 -28.73
C ASN A 156 -2.22 -43.98 -29.02
N SER A 157 -2.73 -42.85 -28.50
CA SER A 157 -4.11 -42.44 -28.75
C SER A 157 -4.40 -42.25 -30.25
N TYR A 158 -5.57 -42.73 -30.67
CA TYR A 158 -6.11 -42.54 -32.01
C TYR A 158 -6.87 -41.20 -32.15
N TYR A 159 -7.20 -40.54 -31.03
CA TYR A 159 -7.87 -39.25 -31.05
C TYR A 159 -6.93 -38.15 -31.49
N GLN A 160 -7.43 -37.25 -32.35
CA GLN A 160 -6.62 -36.16 -32.86
C GLN A 160 -6.18 -35.23 -31.71
N PRO A 161 -4.88 -35.03 -31.51
CA PRO A 161 -4.39 -34.06 -30.54
C PRO A 161 -4.83 -32.64 -30.88
N GLY A 162 -5.05 -31.82 -29.85
CA GLY A 162 -5.47 -30.43 -30.01
C GLY A 162 -5.89 -29.80 -28.69
N HIS A 163 -6.12 -28.48 -28.71
CA HIS A 163 -6.54 -27.72 -27.53
C HIS A 163 -7.86 -28.27 -26.96
N GLY A 164 -7.86 -28.67 -25.68
CA GLY A 164 -9.01 -29.33 -25.05
C GLY A 164 -9.22 -30.79 -25.50
N GLY A 165 -8.20 -31.42 -26.10
CA GLY A 165 -8.18 -32.82 -26.51
C GLY A 165 -7.01 -33.60 -25.90
N PRO A 166 -6.60 -34.72 -26.50
CA PRO A 166 -5.37 -35.42 -26.14
C PRO A 166 -4.14 -34.52 -26.32
N ILE A 167 -3.12 -34.72 -25.49
CA ILE A 167 -1.81 -34.11 -25.72
C ILE A 167 -1.08 -34.86 -26.86
N SER A 168 -0.44 -34.13 -27.77
CA SER A 168 0.35 -34.76 -28.83
C SER A 168 1.58 -35.47 -28.25
N THR A 169 2.02 -36.54 -28.91
CA THR A 169 3.28 -37.21 -28.55
C THR A 169 4.46 -36.24 -28.57
N GLU A 170 4.49 -35.29 -29.52
CA GLU A 170 5.51 -34.25 -29.60
C GLU A 170 5.53 -33.34 -28.36
N ASN A 171 4.38 -32.83 -27.93
CA ASN A 171 4.32 -31.96 -26.74
C ASN A 171 4.63 -32.75 -25.46
N TYR A 172 4.19 -34.01 -25.38
CA TYR A 172 4.57 -34.89 -24.27
C TYR A 172 6.09 -35.13 -24.24
N ALA A 173 6.73 -35.33 -25.39
CA ALA A 173 8.18 -35.49 -25.50
C ALA A 173 8.93 -34.23 -25.02
N LYS A 174 8.47 -33.03 -25.41
CA LYS A 174 9.04 -31.75 -24.95
C LYS A 174 8.99 -31.64 -23.42
N ILE A 175 7.82 -31.91 -22.82
CA ILE A 175 7.65 -31.87 -21.36
C ILE A 175 8.51 -32.93 -20.69
N ASN A 176 8.52 -34.17 -21.20
CA ASN A 176 9.29 -35.26 -20.63
C ASN A 176 10.80 -34.94 -20.63
N GLN A 177 11.34 -34.42 -21.73
CA GLN A 177 12.76 -34.05 -21.78
C GLN A 177 13.10 -32.99 -20.71
N ALA A 178 12.31 -31.92 -20.62
CA ALA A 178 12.51 -30.88 -19.61
C ALA A 178 12.37 -31.41 -18.18
N TYR A 179 11.37 -32.25 -17.92
CA TYR A 179 11.16 -32.93 -16.64
C TYR A 179 12.36 -33.79 -16.25
N GLN A 180 12.86 -34.64 -17.15
CA GLN A 180 14.00 -35.52 -16.89
C GLN A 180 15.28 -34.73 -16.60
N ILE A 181 15.50 -33.59 -17.29
CA ILE A 181 16.65 -32.71 -17.02
C ILE A 181 16.60 -32.19 -15.59
N ILE A 182 15.45 -31.66 -15.15
CA ILE A 182 15.32 -31.15 -13.78
C ILE A 182 15.44 -32.28 -12.75
N GLN A 183 14.80 -33.42 -13.00
CA GLN A 183 14.88 -34.58 -12.08
C GLN A 183 16.32 -35.10 -11.95
N LYS A 184 17.07 -35.13 -13.05
CA LYS A 184 18.48 -35.54 -13.04
C LYS A 184 19.34 -34.50 -12.30
N ALA A 185 19.07 -33.22 -12.47
CA ALA A 185 19.75 -32.16 -11.74
C ALA A 185 19.53 -32.27 -10.23
N LEU A 186 18.29 -32.52 -9.78
CA LEU A 186 17.95 -32.70 -8.37
C LEU A 186 18.67 -33.89 -7.72
N THR A 187 18.99 -34.93 -8.49
CA THR A 187 19.69 -36.13 -7.99
C THR A 187 21.20 -36.16 -8.25
N ALA A 188 21.77 -35.10 -8.85
CA ALA A 188 23.17 -35.10 -9.27
C ALA A 188 24.17 -35.33 -8.12
N ASN A 189 23.82 -34.92 -6.89
CA ASN A 189 24.63 -35.13 -5.67
C ASN A 189 23.96 -36.10 -4.68
N GLY A 190 23.21 -37.09 -5.17
CA GLY A 190 22.52 -38.10 -4.36
C GLY A 190 21.00 -37.93 -4.36
N SER A 191 20.30 -38.85 -3.70
CA SER A 191 18.83 -38.97 -3.78
C SER A 191 18.03 -38.03 -2.85
N ASN A 192 18.67 -36.97 -2.36
CA ASN A 192 18.10 -36.08 -1.34
C ASN A 192 17.56 -34.75 -1.92
N GLY A 193 17.63 -34.55 -3.24
CA GLY A 193 17.16 -33.32 -3.89
C GLY A 193 18.13 -32.13 -3.84
N ASP A 194 19.36 -32.34 -3.37
CA ASP A 194 20.37 -31.29 -3.22
C ASP A 194 21.39 -31.27 -4.38
N GLY A 195 21.02 -31.83 -5.53
CA GLY A 195 21.90 -31.91 -6.69
C GLY A 195 22.10 -30.60 -7.46
N ILE A 196 21.25 -29.60 -7.24
CA ILE A 196 21.37 -28.29 -7.90
C ILE A 196 22.52 -27.50 -7.25
N PRO A 197 23.49 -26.97 -8.03
CA PRO A 197 24.57 -26.15 -7.49
C PRO A 197 24.10 -24.79 -6.99
N VAL A 198 24.97 -24.14 -6.20
CA VAL A 198 24.80 -22.74 -5.77
C VAL A 198 24.80 -21.79 -6.99
N LEU A 199 24.18 -20.61 -6.87
CA LEU A 199 23.94 -19.71 -8.00
C LEU A 199 25.23 -19.23 -8.70
N SER A 200 26.32 -19.08 -7.95
CA SER A 200 27.63 -18.70 -8.53
C SER A 200 28.25 -19.78 -9.42
N ASN A 201 27.82 -21.04 -9.29
CA ASN A 201 28.31 -22.15 -10.10
C ASN A 201 27.43 -22.34 -11.34
N THR A 202 27.90 -21.81 -12.47
CA THR A 202 27.19 -21.89 -13.75
C THR A 202 27.74 -22.97 -14.70
N THR A 203 28.87 -23.59 -14.38
CA THR A 203 29.65 -24.40 -15.33
C THR A 203 29.52 -25.92 -15.15
N THR A 204 28.85 -26.36 -14.07
CA THR A 204 28.65 -27.78 -13.79
C THR A 204 27.90 -28.46 -14.93
N LYS A 205 28.42 -29.56 -15.48
CA LYS A 205 27.79 -30.30 -16.58
C LYS A 205 26.77 -31.31 -16.08
N LEU A 206 25.74 -31.54 -16.89
CA LEU A 206 24.69 -32.52 -16.65
C LEU A 206 24.52 -33.42 -17.88
N ASP A 207 25.28 -34.51 -17.89
CA ASP A 207 25.27 -35.48 -18.98
C ASP A 207 24.52 -36.75 -18.56
N PHE A 208 23.53 -37.16 -19.35
CA PHE A 208 22.79 -38.39 -19.14
C PHE A 208 22.03 -38.82 -20.39
N THR A 209 21.51 -40.04 -20.39
CA THR A 209 20.69 -40.58 -21.47
C THR A 209 19.25 -40.72 -21.01
N ILE A 210 18.31 -40.25 -21.83
CA ILE A 210 16.88 -40.54 -21.69
C ILE A 210 16.55 -41.75 -22.57
N ASN A 211 15.95 -42.76 -21.95
CA ASN A 211 15.52 -43.99 -22.63
C ASN A 211 14.03 -43.94 -22.91
N GLY A 212 13.63 -44.47 -24.06
CA GLY A 212 12.23 -44.66 -24.45
C GLY A 212 12.14 -45.60 -25.64
N ASP A 213 10.95 -45.77 -26.20
CA ASP A 213 10.77 -46.54 -27.43
C ASP A 213 9.99 -45.75 -28.48
N LYS A 214 10.39 -45.87 -29.74
CA LYS A 214 9.54 -45.53 -30.88
C LYS A 214 8.74 -46.76 -31.29
N ARG A 215 7.46 -46.58 -31.58
CA ARG A 215 6.56 -47.68 -31.95
C ARG A 215 5.98 -47.44 -33.35
N THR A 216 5.98 -48.46 -34.19
CA THR A 216 5.55 -48.36 -35.59
C THR A 216 4.76 -49.58 -36.05
N GLY A 217 4.10 -49.48 -37.21
CA GLY A 217 3.41 -50.62 -37.84
C GLY A 217 2.11 -51.03 -37.13
N GLY A 218 1.62 -50.21 -36.19
CA GLY A 218 0.38 -50.49 -35.49
C GLY A 218 -0.85 -50.37 -36.38
N LYS A 219 -1.95 -50.96 -35.93
CA LYS A 219 -3.28 -50.77 -36.52
C LYS A 219 -4.23 -50.17 -35.47
N PRO A 220 -5.31 -49.48 -35.88
CA PRO A 220 -6.34 -49.03 -34.94
C PRO A 220 -6.96 -50.24 -34.21
N ASN A 221 -7.30 -50.08 -32.93
CA ASN A 221 -8.00 -51.13 -32.16
C ASN A 221 -9.38 -51.44 -32.72
N THR A 222 -10.04 -52.51 -32.28
CA THR A 222 -11.45 -52.71 -32.63
C THR A 222 -12.28 -51.52 -32.15
N PRO A 223 -13.13 -50.90 -32.99
CA PRO A 223 -13.99 -49.81 -32.56
C PRO A 223 -14.87 -50.21 -31.37
N GLU A 224 -14.97 -49.33 -30.39
CA GLU A 224 -15.79 -49.52 -29.19
C GLU A 224 -16.83 -48.41 -29.09
N LYS A 225 -17.95 -48.70 -28.42
CA LYS A 225 -19.05 -47.76 -28.20
C LYS A 225 -19.02 -47.29 -26.75
N PHE A 226 -18.90 -45.98 -26.54
CA PHE A 226 -18.84 -45.38 -25.23
C PHE A 226 -20.09 -44.52 -24.96
N PRO A 227 -20.43 -44.25 -23.69
CA PRO A 227 -21.56 -43.38 -23.35
C PRO A 227 -21.49 -41.99 -24.01
N TRP A 228 -20.28 -41.50 -24.25
CA TRP A 228 -19.99 -40.18 -24.81
C TRP A 228 -19.77 -40.19 -26.34
N SER A 229 -19.84 -41.35 -27.01
CA SER A 229 -19.60 -41.46 -28.46
C SER A 229 -20.86 -41.25 -29.33
N ASP A 230 -21.94 -40.71 -28.75
CA ASP A 230 -23.24 -40.48 -29.41
C ASP A 230 -23.76 -41.70 -30.19
N GLY A 231 -23.57 -42.88 -29.62
CA GLY A 231 -24.02 -44.12 -30.24
C GLY A 231 -23.06 -44.74 -31.25
N LYS A 232 -21.97 -44.05 -31.62
CA LYS A 232 -21.01 -44.46 -32.66
C LYS A 232 -19.91 -45.35 -32.10
N TYR A 233 -19.45 -46.28 -32.93
CA TYR A 233 -18.26 -47.08 -32.67
C TYR A 233 -17.03 -46.30 -33.12
N ILE A 234 -16.04 -46.15 -32.23
CA ILE A 234 -14.83 -45.35 -32.48
C ILE A 234 -13.56 -46.10 -32.09
N HIS A 235 -12.49 -45.85 -32.83
CA HIS A 235 -11.14 -46.27 -32.47
C HIS A 235 -10.59 -45.35 -31.37
N THR A 236 -9.91 -45.93 -30.40
CA THR A 236 -9.39 -45.19 -29.24
C THR A 236 -7.86 -45.15 -29.22
N GLN A 237 -7.21 -46.16 -29.79
CA GLN A 237 -5.77 -46.30 -29.74
C GLN A 237 -5.20 -47.16 -30.88
N TRP A 238 -3.90 -47.00 -31.12
CA TRP A 238 -3.09 -47.89 -31.94
C TRP A 238 -2.63 -49.11 -31.13
N ILE A 239 -2.82 -50.31 -31.67
CA ILE A 239 -2.42 -51.60 -31.10
C ILE A 239 -1.50 -52.37 -32.06
N ASP A 240 -0.95 -53.50 -31.60
CA ASP A 240 -0.07 -54.40 -32.38
C ASP A 240 1.16 -53.69 -33.00
N THR A 241 1.66 -52.65 -32.33
CA THR A 241 2.85 -51.92 -32.75
C THR A 241 4.14 -52.68 -32.44
N THR A 242 5.15 -52.56 -33.30
CA THR A 242 6.50 -53.02 -33.03
C THR A 242 7.30 -51.95 -32.28
N SER A 243 7.95 -52.31 -31.18
CA SER A 243 8.79 -51.41 -30.38
C SER A 243 10.24 -51.41 -30.88
N GLN A 244 10.82 -50.23 -31.01
CA GLN A 244 12.25 -50.04 -31.23
C GLN A 244 12.78 -49.09 -30.15
N SER A 245 13.77 -49.55 -29.39
CA SER A 245 14.35 -48.73 -28.33
C SER A 245 15.05 -47.49 -28.90
N THR A 246 14.95 -46.39 -28.18
CA THR A 246 15.51 -45.09 -28.52
C THR A 246 16.25 -44.52 -27.33
N GLU A 247 17.39 -43.90 -27.61
CA GLU A 247 18.21 -43.21 -26.63
C GLU A 247 18.40 -41.76 -27.08
N THR A 248 18.13 -40.82 -26.18
CA THR A 248 18.42 -39.39 -26.39
C THR A 248 19.51 -38.98 -25.43
N LYS A 249 20.69 -38.63 -25.96
CA LYS A 249 21.80 -38.11 -25.16
C LYS A 249 21.56 -36.64 -24.86
N ILE A 250 21.56 -36.31 -23.57
CA ILE A 250 21.47 -34.94 -23.09
C ILE A 250 22.86 -34.49 -22.68
N ASN A 251 23.28 -33.34 -23.23
CA ASN A 251 24.45 -32.60 -22.79
C ASN A 251 24.00 -31.16 -22.51
N THR A 252 23.99 -30.79 -21.24
CA THR A 252 23.57 -29.46 -20.80
C THR A 252 24.30 -29.06 -19.52
N GLU A 253 23.95 -27.91 -18.95
CA GLU A 253 24.53 -27.40 -17.71
C GLU A 253 23.54 -27.55 -16.54
N ASN A 254 24.07 -27.98 -15.39
CA ASN A 254 23.35 -28.00 -14.11
C ASN A 254 23.52 -26.64 -13.44
N ASN A 255 22.79 -25.63 -13.93
CA ASN A 255 22.76 -24.31 -13.32
C ASN A 255 21.34 -23.74 -13.27
N ALA A 256 21.11 -22.77 -12.37
CA ALA A 256 19.78 -22.22 -12.13
C ALA A 256 19.11 -21.66 -13.41
N GLN A 257 19.88 -20.99 -14.28
CA GLN A 257 19.37 -20.40 -15.51
C GLN A 257 18.80 -21.46 -16.47
N GLU A 258 19.58 -22.50 -16.74
CA GLU A 258 19.16 -23.58 -17.64
C GLU A 258 18.01 -24.40 -17.06
N LEU A 259 18.03 -24.69 -15.76
CA LEU A 259 16.93 -25.43 -15.13
C LEU A 259 15.62 -24.64 -15.11
N LEU A 260 15.65 -23.33 -14.85
CA LEU A 260 14.45 -22.49 -14.91
C LEU A 260 13.88 -22.40 -16.33
N LYS A 261 14.74 -22.42 -17.35
CA LYS A 261 14.29 -22.55 -18.74
C LYS A 261 13.57 -23.88 -18.98
N GLN A 262 14.07 -24.99 -18.44
CA GLN A 262 13.35 -26.27 -18.52
C GLN A 262 12.00 -26.22 -17.79
N ALA A 263 11.93 -25.60 -16.62
CA ALA A 263 10.67 -25.43 -15.89
C ALA A 263 9.67 -24.59 -16.69
N SER A 264 10.14 -23.52 -17.35
CA SER A 264 9.33 -22.70 -18.25
C SER A 264 8.78 -23.50 -19.44
N ILE A 265 9.60 -24.39 -20.03
CA ILE A 265 9.16 -25.28 -21.12
C ILE A 265 8.02 -26.19 -20.66
N ILE A 266 8.12 -26.79 -19.47
CA ILE A 266 7.05 -27.66 -18.92
C ILE A 266 5.73 -26.87 -18.83
N ILE A 267 5.76 -25.74 -18.13
CA ILE A 267 4.53 -24.98 -17.84
C ILE A 267 3.94 -24.35 -19.09
N THR A 268 4.78 -23.79 -19.98
CA THR A 268 4.31 -23.17 -21.23
C THR A 268 3.71 -24.22 -22.16
N THR A 269 4.37 -25.38 -22.31
CA THR A 269 3.83 -26.47 -23.15
C THR A 269 2.52 -27.01 -22.60
N LEU A 270 2.38 -27.16 -21.28
CA LEU A 270 1.12 -27.56 -20.64
C LEU A 270 -0.01 -26.56 -20.89
N ASN A 271 0.29 -25.27 -20.77
CA ASN A 271 -0.68 -24.21 -20.98
C ASN A 271 -1.12 -24.11 -22.45
N GLU A 272 -0.18 -24.16 -23.39
CA GLU A 272 -0.46 -24.03 -24.83
C GLU A 272 -1.14 -25.27 -25.41
N ALA A 273 -0.68 -26.47 -25.03
CA ALA A 273 -1.30 -27.71 -25.47
C ALA A 273 -2.71 -27.89 -24.87
N CYS A 274 -2.91 -27.38 -23.65
CA CYS A 274 -4.16 -27.42 -22.89
C CYS A 274 -4.93 -28.77 -23.00
N PRO A 275 -4.31 -29.90 -22.63
CA PRO A 275 -4.97 -31.19 -22.74
C PRO A 275 -6.21 -31.32 -21.85
N ASN A 276 -7.15 -32.16 -22.27
CA ASN A 276 -8.34 -32.50 -21.49
C ASN A 276 -8.05 -33.59 -20.46
N PHE A 277 -8.64 -33.49 -19.28
CA PHE A 277 -8.58 -34.50 -18.24
C PHE A 277 -9.69 -35.55 -18.37
N GLN A 278 -9.38 -36.76 -17.95
CA GLN A 278 -10.35 -37.84 -17.79
C GLN A 278 -11.47 -37.38 -16.83
N ASN A 279 -12.72 -37.72 -17.15
CA ASN A 279 -13.90 -37.33 -16.37
C ASN A 279 -14.02 -35.82 -16.10
N GLY A 280 -13.42 -34.98 -16.96
CA GLY A 280 -13.36 -33.54 -16.76
C GLY A 280 -12.56 -33.11 -15.53
N GLY A 281 -11.69 -33.97 -14.99
CA GLY A 281 -10.87 -33.69 -13.80
C GLY A 281 -11.66 -33.56 -12.49
N SER A 282 -12.96 -33.86 -12.50
CA SER A 282 -13.82 -33.67 -11.34
C SER A 282 -13.44 -34.60 -10.19
N GLY A 283 -13.15 -34.01 -9.02
CA GLY A 283 -12.82 -34.74 -7.79
C GLY A 283 -11.39 -35.28 -7.73
N TYR A 284 -10.52 -34.92 -8.68
CA TYR A 284 -9.15 -35.43 -8.71
C TYR A 284 -8.20 -34.66 -7.77
N TRP A 285 -8.45 -33.37 -7.55
CA TRP A 285 -7.57 -32.51 -6.76
C TRP A 285 -8.38 -31.55 -5.89
N ALA A 286 -8.09 -31.51 -4.59
CA ALA A 286 -8.76 -30.60 -3.68
C ALA A 286 -8.47 -29.13 -4.03
N GLY A 287 -9.51 -28.29 -4.04
CA GLY A 287 -9.38 -26.86 -4.30
C GLY A 287 -9.18 -26.46 -5.77
N ILE A 288 -9.18 -27.42 -6.70
CA ILE A 288 -9.12 -27.18 -8.14
C ILE A 288 -10.50 -27.43 -8.76
N SER A 289 -10.94 -26.54 -9.64
CA SER A 289 -12.19 -26.68 -10.39
C SER A 289 -12.09 -25.97 -11.74
N GLY A 290 -12.92 -26.37 -12.71
CA GLY A 290 -12.92 -25.72 -14.01
C GLY A 290 -13.61 -26.54 -15.09
N ASN A 291 -13.21 -26.31 -16.34
CA ASN A 291 -13.88 -26.81 -17.55
C ASN A 291 -13.36 -28.17 -18.06
N GLY A 292 -12.56 -28.89 -17.26
CA GLY A 292 -11.98 -30.17 -17.64
C GLY A 292 -10.64 -30.11 -18.40
N THR A 293 -10.14 -28.91 -18.73
CA THR A 293 -8.87 -28.76 -19.46
C THR A 293 -7.74 -28.25 -18.58
N MET A 294 -6.49 -28.56 -18.91
CA MET A 294 -5.30 -28.13 -18.15
C MET A 294 -5.23 -26.61 -17.99
N CYS A 295 -5.29 -25.86 -19.08
CA CYS A 295 -5.22 -24.38 -19.05
C CYS A 295 -6.47 -23.72 -18.45
N GLY A 296 -7.60 -24.42 -18.37
CA GLY A 296 -8.82 -23.92 -17.76
C GLY A 296 -8.88 -24.19 -16.26
N MET A 297 -8.71 -25.45 -15.85
CA MET A 297 -8.75 -25.87 -14.44
C MET A 297 -7.57 -25.34 -13.64
N PHE A 298 -6.37 -25.34 -14.24
CA PHE A 298 -5.13 -24.91 -13.57
C PHE A 298 -4.69 -23.51 -13.98
N LYS A 299 -5.61 -22.66 -14.47
CA LYS A 299 -5.29 -21.32 -14.98
C LYS A 299 -4.52 -20.48 -13.95
N ASN A 300 -4.98 -20.50 -12.70
CA ASN A 300 -4.40 -19.70 -11.62
C ASN A 300 -3.04 -20.27 -11.19
N GLU A 301 -2.93 -21.59 -11.11
CA GLU A 301 -1.73 -22.31 -10.69
C GLU A 301 -0.63 -22.19 -11.74
N ILE A 302 -0.97 -22.33 -13.03
CA ILE A 302 -0.07 -22.09 -14.15
C ILE A 302 0.43 -20.65 -14.11
N SER A 303 -0.47 -19.66 -13.97
CA SER A 303 -0.09 -18.25 -13.91
C SER A 303 0.81 -17.94 -12.70
N ALA A 304 0.52 -18.52 -11.55
CA ALA A 304 1.34 -18.40 -10.35
C ALA A 304 2.74 -18.96 -10.57
N ILE A 305 2.86 -20.19 -11.09
CA ILE A 305 4.15 -20.84 -11.34
C ILE A 305 4.93 -20.12 -12.43
N GLN A 306 4.28 -19.61 -13.49
CA GLN A 306 4.93 -18.76 -14.48
C GLN A 306 5.53 -17.51 -13.85
N GLY A 307 4.80 -16.85 -12.95
CA GLY A 307 5.30 -15.71 -12.19
C GLY A 307 6.48 -16.09 -11.27
N MET A 308 6.42 -17.24 -10.61
CA MET A 308 7.53 -17.75 -9.79
C MET A 308 8.79 -17.98 -10.65
N ILE A 309 8.65 -18.63 -11.80
CA ILE A 309 9.77 -18.88 -12.73
C ILE A 309 10.35 -17.56 -13.23
N ALA A 310 9.52 -16.59 -13.63
CA ALA A 310 9.97 -15.30 -14.13
C ALA A 310 10.76 -14.52 -13.07
N ASN A 311 10.26 -14.44 -11.84
CA ASN A 311 10.96 -13.76 -10.74
C ASN A 311 12.26 -14.48 -10.36
N ALA A 312 12.26 -15.81 -10.34
CA ALA A 312 13.48 -16.59 -10.10
C ALA A 312 14.52 -16.39 -11.22
N GLN A 313 14.07 -16.27 -12.48
CA GLN A 313 14.96 -15.93 -13.61
C GLN A 313 15.55 -14.54 -13.46
N GLU A 314 14.77 -13.55 -13.02
CA GLU A 314 15.27 -12.21 -12.74
C GLU A 314 16.28 -12.22 -11.59
N ALA A 315 16.02 -12.92 -10.49
CA ALA A 315 16.98 -13.08 -9.40
C ALA A 315 18.31 -13.72 -9.88
N VAL A 316 18.24 -14.70 -10.79
CA VAL A 316 19.44 -15.29 -11.41
C VAL A 316 20.15 -14.28 -12.33
N ALA A 317 19.44 -13.44 -13.08
CA ALA A 317 20.05 -12.39 -13.88
C ALA A 317 20.79 -11.37 -13.00
N GLN A 318 20.18 -10.94 -11.89
CA GLN A 318 20.79 -10.04 -10.91
C GLN A 318 22.01 -10.68 -10.21
N SER A 319 21.99 -12.01 -9.99
CA SER A 319 23.13 -12.74 -9.41
C SER A 319 24.42 -12.58 -10.24
N LYS A 320 24.29 -12.44 -11.56
CA LYS A 320 25.41 -12.19 -12.46
C LYS A 320 26.00 -10.79 -12.22
N ILE A 321 25.16 -9.78 -12.03
CA ILE A 321 25.58 -8.41 -11.72
C ILE A 321 26.33 -8.38 -10.38
N VAL A 322 25.82 -9.06 -9.37
CA VAL A 322 26.49 -9.21 -8.06
C VAL A 322 27.87 -9.86 -8.24
N SER A 323 27.97 -10.92 -9.04
CA SER A 323 29.23 -11.64 -9.29
C SER A 323 30.26 -10.79 -10.04
N GLU A 324 29.83 -10.04 -11.07
CA GLU A 324 30.69 -9.15 -11.86
C GLU A 324 31.18 -7.94 -11.04
N ASN A 325 30.44 -7.56 -9.99
CA ASN A 325 30.74 -6.44 -9.11
C ASN A 325 31.12 -6.91 -7.69
N ALA A 326 31.79 -8.05 -7.57
CA ALA A 326 32.22 -8.58 -6.28
C ALA A 326 33.14 -7.57 -5.55
N GLN A 327 32.93 -7.40 -4.24
CA GLN A 327 33.66 -6.43 -3.41
C GLN A 327 35.05 -6.92 -2.99
N ASN A 328 35.78 -7.58 -3.90
CA ASN A 328 37.07 -8.25 -3.62
C ASN A 328 38.29 -7.32 -3.79
N GLN A 329 38.10 -6.01 -3.96
CA GLN A 329 39.21 -5.07 -4.07
C GLN A 329 39.87 -4.85 -2.70
N ASN A 330 41.14 -4.47 -2.69
CA ASN A 330 41.85 -4.11 -1.47
C ASN A 330 41.10 -3.01 -0.71
N ASN A 331 41.04 -3.15 0.61
CA ASN A 331 40.46 -2.15 1.49
C ASN A 331 41.15 -0.80 1.31
N LEU A 332 40.36 0.28 1.47
CA LEU A 332 40.88 1.63 1.50
C LEU A 332 41.86 1.78 2.67
N ASP A 333 42.99 2.45 2.42
CA ASP A 333 44.01 2.73 3.43
C ASP A 333 43.47 3.73 4.45
N THR A 334 43.18 3.25 5.67
CA THR A 334 42.64 4.08 6.76
C THR A 334 43.66 5.04 7.35
N GLY A 335 44.95 4.88 7.03
CA GLY A 335 46.03 5.79 7.42
C GLY A 335 46.19 7.00 6.49
N LYS A 336 45.49 7.03 5.35
CA LYS A 336 45.55 8.13 4.38
C LYS A 336 44.23 8.90 4.33
N PRO A 337 44.27 10.23 4.07
CA PRO A 337 43.07 10.97 3.76
C PRO A 337 42.38 10.39 2.51
N PHE A 338 41.07 10.17 2.61
CA PHE A 338 40.22 9.74 1.49
C PHE A 338 39.45 10.94 0.94
N ASN A 339 39.59 11.21 -0.35
CA ASN A 339 38.85 12.26 -1.03
C ASN A 339 37.67 11.66 -1.83
N PRO A 340 36.42 11.80 -1.36
CA PRO A 340 35.24 11.21 -2.03
C PRO A 340 34.98 11.75 -3.45
N TYR A 341 35.57 12.89 -3.84
CA TYR A 341 35.44 13.43 -5.20
C TYR A 341 36.33 12.72 -6.22
N THR A 342 37.45 12.12 -5.79
CA THR A 342 38.47 11.57 -6.70
C THR A 342 38.76 10.10 -6.46
N ASP A 343 38.62 9.63 -5.22
CA ASP A 343 39.09 8.32 -4.78
C ASP A 343 37.97 7.27 -4.76
N ALA A 344 36.77 7.64 -5.22
CA ALA A 344 35.54 6.86 -5.12
C ALA A 344 35.16 6.11 -6.42
N SER A 345 36.10 5.83 -7.32
CA SER A 345 35.79 5.17 -8.61
C SER A 345 35.13 3.79 -8.46
N PHE A 346 35.38 3.10 -7.33
CA PHE A 346 34.73 1.82 -6.99
C PHE A 346 33.24 1.96 -6.67
N ALA A 347 32.76 3.16 -6.35
CA ALA A 347 31.40 3.37 -5.85
C ALA A 347 30.33 2.95 -6.86
N GLN A 348 30.59 3.08 -8.17
CA GLN A 348 29.66 2.63 -9.21
C GLN A 348 29.44 1.10 -9.16
N SER A 349 30.52 0.34 -8.99
CA SER A 349 30.46 -1.11 -8.87
C SER A 349 29.82 -1.55 -7.56
N MET A 350 30.15 -0.84 -6.46
CA MET A 350 29.52 -1.05 -5.15
C MET A 350 28.00 -0.79 -5.21
N LEU A 351 27.57 0.27 -5.89
CA LEU A 351 26.15 0.62 -6.07
C LEU A 351 25.42 -0.45 -6.88
N ALA A 352 25.98 -0.84 -8.03
CA ALA A 352 25.41 -1.88 -8.88
C ALA A 352 25.29 -3.23 -8.13
N ASN A 353 26.28 -3.58 -7.30
CA ASN A 353 26.22 -4.77 -6.47
C ASN A 353 25.09 -4.67 -5.42
N ALA A 354 25.01 -3.57 -4.68
CA ALA A 354 23.98 -3.39 -3.64
C ALA A 354 22.57 -3.40 -4.21
N GLN A 355 22.33 -2.70 -5.32
CA GLN A 355 21.05 -2.69 -6.03
C GLN A 355 20.65 -4.08 -6.53
N ALA A 356 21.58 -4.81 -7.12
CA ALA A 356 21.31 -6.17 -7.58
C ALA A 356 20.99 -7.12 -6.42
N GLN A 357 21.65 -6.99 -5.26
CA GLN A 357 21.31 -7.78 -4.07
C GLN A 357 19.92 -7.43 -3.52
N ALA A 358 19.56 -6.14 -3.45
CA ALA A 358 18.23 -5.72 -3.03
C ALA A 358 17.15 -6.26 -3.99
N GLU A 359 17.40 -6.22 -5.29
CA GLU A 359 16.48 -6.76 -6.29
C GLU A 359 16.33 -8.28 -6.18
N ILE A 360 17.42 -9.03 -5.91
CA ILE A 360 17.34 -10.48 -5.64
C ILE A 360 16.39 -10.79 -4.47
N LEU A 361 16.48 -10.02 -3.38
CA LEU A 361 15.62 -10.20 -2.20
C LEU A 361 14.16 -9.87 -2.54
N ASN A 362 13.92 -8.76 -3.24
CA ASN A 362 12.59 -8.40 -3.73
C ASN A 362 11.99 -9.53 -4.60
N GLN A 363 12.75 -10.06 -5.56
CA GLN A 363 12.30 -11.15 -6.43
C GLN A 363 12.01 -12.44 -5.65
N ALA A 364 12.82 -12.77 -4.63
CA ALA A 364 12.58 -13.91 -3.76
C ALA A 364 11.24 -13.76 -2.99
N GLU A 365 10.92 -12.57 -2.48
CA GLU A 365 9.60 -12.30 -1.90
C GLU A 365 8.46 -12.40 -2.92
N GLN A 366 8.67 -11.94 -4.16
CA GLN A 366 7.66 -12.06 -5.19
C GLN A 366 7.41 -13.53 -5.57
N VAL A 367 8.41 -14.40 -5.48
CA VAL A 367 8.22 -15.86 -5.63
C VAL A 367 7.30 -16.39 -4.53
N VAL A 368 7.48 -15.97 -3.26
CA VAL A 368 6.57 -16.31 -2.15
C VAL A 368 5.15 -15.83 -2.45
N LYS A 369 4.98 -14.55 -2.80
CA LYS A 369 3.67 -13.95 -3.11
C LYS A 369 2.98 -14.63 -4.29
N ASN A 370 3.73 -15.11 -5.28
CA ASN A 370 3.16 -15.88 -6.38
C ASN A 370 2.77 -17.28 -5.94
N PHE A 371 3.56 -17.94 -5.10
CA PHE A 371 3.24 -19.24 -4.55
C PHE A 371 1.96 -19.21 -3.70
N GLU A 372 1.75 -18.17 -2.89
CA GLU A 372 0.55 -17.98 -2.06
C GLU A 372 -0.76 -17.87 -2.86
N LYS A 373 -0.68 -17.61 -4.17
CA LYS A 373 -1.86 -17.61 -5.06
C LYS A 373 -2.36 -19.03 -5.38
N ILE A 374 -1.54 -20.06 -5.15
CA ILE A 374 -1.92 -21.45 -5.35
C ILE A 374 -2.84 -21.88 -4.18
N PRO A 375 -4.02 -22.47 -4.45
CA PRO A 375 -4.95 -22.88 -3.41
C PRO A 375 -4.30 -23.76 -2.35
N THR A 376 -4.41 -23.36 -1.08
CA THR A 376 -3.81 -24.09 0.05
C THR A 376 -4.30 -25.54 0.11
N ALA A 377 -5.56 -25.80 -0.26
CA ALA A 377 -6.10 -27.16 -0.35
C ALA A 377 -5.34 -28.01 -1.37
N PHE A 378 -5.05 -27.46 -2.55
CA PHE A 378 -4.29 -28.14 -3.60
C PHE A 378 -2.84 -28.40 -3.18
N VAL A 379 -2.20 -27.42 -2.53
CA VAL A 379 -0.85 -27.58 -1.95
C VAL A 379 -0.85 -28.69 -0.90
N ASN A 380 -1.88 -28.76 -0.07
CA ASN A 380 -1.91 -29.72 1.03
C ASN A 380 -2.20 -31.16 0.62
N ASP A 381 -3.06 -31.33 -0.38
CA ASP A 381 -3.60 -32.63 -0.81
C ASP A 381 -2.86 -33.23 -2.02
N SER A 382 -2.19 -32.40 -2.82
CA SER A 382 -1.56 -32.85 -4.06
C SER A 382 -0.14 -32.30 -4.23
N LEU A 383 0.01 -30.99 -4.47
CA LEU A 383 1.30 -30.40 -4.90
C LEU A 383 2.41 -30.50 -3.84
N GLY A 384 2.06 -30.57 -2.55
CA GLY A 384 3.02 -30.67 -1.44
C GLY A 384 3.12 -32.05 -0.80
N VAL A 385 2.56 -33.10 -1.42
CA VAL A 385 2.49 -34.45 -0.83
C VAL A 385 3.72 -35.28 -1.24
N CYS A 386 4.48 -35.72 -0.23
CA CYS A 386 5.70 -36.53 -0.42
C CYS A 386 5.85 -37.69 0.57
N TYR A 387 5.28 -37.57 1.76
CA TYR A 387 5.52 -38.47 2.90
C TYR A 387 4.23 -38.92 3.60
N GLN A 388 3.08 -38.57 3.04
CA GLN A 388 1.82 -39.04 3.59
C GLN A 388 1.67 -40.53 3.26
N VAL A 389 1.15 -41.29 4.20
CA VAL A 389 0.81 -42.71 4.02
C VAL A 389 -0.69 -42.80 3.86
N GLU A 390 -1.14 -43.37 2.75
CA GLU A 390 -2.56 -43.60 2.46
C GLU A 390 -2.73 -45.07 2.07
N GLY A 391 -3.65 -45.78 2.73
CA GLY A 391 -3.86 -47.22 2.49
C GLY A 391 -2.66 -48.11 2.85
N GLY A 392 -1.72 -47.63 3.67
CA GLY A 392 -0.49 -48.36 4.03
C GLY A 392 0.69 -48.13 3.08
N GLU A 393 0.48 -47.39 1.99
CA GLU A 393 1.53 -47.03 1.03
C GLU A 393 1.87 -45.53 1.08
N ARG A 394 3.13 -45.21 0.80
CA ARG A 394 3.59 -43.82 0.72
C ARG A 394 3.09 -43.17 -0.57
N ARG A 395 2.47 -41.99 -0.45
CA ARG A 395 2.16 -41.09 -1.57
C ARG A 395 3.33 -40.16 -1.88
N GLY A 396 3.75 -40.10 -3.14
CA GLY A 396 4.91 -39.34 -3.58
C GLY A 396 6.25 -40.06 -3.33
N THR A 397 7.38 -39.46 -3.75
CA THR A 397 8.60 -40.23 -4.07
C THR A 397 9.99 -39.68 -3.75
N ASN A 398 10.31 -38.72 -2.88
CA ASN A 398 11.63 -38.04 -2.93
C ASN A 398 11.85 -37.29 -4.27
N PRO A 399 12.44 -36.09 -4.24
CA PRO A 399 12.65 -35.30 -5.44
C PRO A 399 13.67 -35.96 -6.37
N GLY A 400 13.49 -35.68 -7.66
CA GLY A 400 14.37 -36.24 -8.68
C GLY A 400 14.17 -37.74 -8.93
N GLN A 401 13.23 -38.40 -8.24
CA GLN A 401 12.85 -39.78 -8.46
C GLN A 401 11.41 -39.88 -9.00
N THR A 402 11.20 -40.83 -9.91
CA THR A 402 9.87 -41.23 -10.38
C THR A 402 9.67 -42.72 -10.05
N THR A 403 8.60 -43.04 -9.33
CA THR A 403 8.18 -44.43 -9.05
C THR A 403 6.71 -44.63 -9.43
N SER A 404 6.19 -45.85 -9.27
CA SER A 404 4.77 -46.15 -9.45
C SER A 404 3.84 -45.34 -8.55
N ASN A 405 4.36 -44.68 -7.50
CA ASN A 405 3.58 -43.91 -6.52
C ASN A 405 3.77 -42.39 -6.66
N THR A 406 4.43 -41.92 -7.73
CA THR A 406 4.63 -40.47 -7.98
C THR A 406 3.35 -39.78 -8.45
N TRP A 407 2.46 -40.48 -9.14
CA TRP A 407 1.26 -39.87 -9.74
C TRP A 407 0.32 -39.27 -8.68
N GLY A 408 -0.27 -38.11 -8.99
CA GLY A 408 -1.22 -37.44 -8.11
C GLY A 408 -0.61 -36.85 -6.84
N ALA A 409 0.73 -36.80 -6.74
CA ALA A 409 1.46 -36.19 -5.64
C ALA A 409 2.68 -35.42 -6.18
N GLY A 410 2.75 -34.12 -5.89
CA GLY A 410 3.83 -33.25 -6.33
C GLY A 410 5.04 -33.42 -5.43
N CYS A 411 5.73 -34.55 -5.55
CA CYS A 411 6.83 -34.85 -4.64
C CYS A 411 8.14 -34.13 -5.00
N ALA A 412 8.07 -32.81 -5.01
CA ALA A 412 9.17 -31.91 -5.24
C ALA A 412 9.42 -31.02 -4.00
N TYR A 413 9.16 -31.48 -2.77
CA TYR A 413 9.44 -30.71 -1.54
C TYR A 413 8.82 -29.30 -1.43
N VAL A 414 7.80 -28.96 -2.23
CA VAL A 414 7.25 -27.60 -2.32
C VAL A 414 6.97 -26.97 -0.93
N LYS A 415 6.36 -27.71 0.01
CA LYS A 415 6.11 -27.27 1.40
C LYS A 415 7.37 -27.01 2.22
N GLN A 416 8.37 -27.87 2.09
CA GLN A 416 9.64 -27.70 2.80
C GLN A 416 10.41 -26.52 2.20
N THR A 417 10.40 -26.39 0.87
CA THR A 417 11.11 -25.31 0.17
C THR A 417 10.50 -23.95 0.46
N ILE A 418 9.17 -23.80 0.50
CA ILE A 418 8.55 -22.51 0.89
C ILE A 418 8.91 -22.16 2.34
N THR A 419 8.85 -23.13 3.26
CA THR A 419 9.26 -22.91 4.66
C THR A 419 10.73 -22.49 4.77
N ASN A 420 11.62 -23.15 4.01
CA ASN A 420 13.03 -22.79 3.97
C ASN A 420 13.24 -21.41 3.35
N LEU A 421 12.48 -21.04 2.32
CA LEU A 421 12.51 -19.73 1.70
C LEU A 421 12.11 -18.64 2.70
N ASP A 422 10.97 -18.79 3.38
CA ASP A 422 10.50 -17.85 4.40
C ASP A 422 11.54 -17.70 5.53
N ASN A 423 12.08 -18.81 6.01
CA ASN A 423 13.14 -18.80 7.02
C ASN A 423 14.42 -18.11 6.52
N SER A 424 14.79 -18.33 5.26
CA SER A 424 15.97 -17.69 4.67
C SER A 424 15.78 -16.19 4.51
N ILE A 425 14.60 -15.72 4.10
CA ILE A 425 14.25 -14.29 4.00
C ILE A 425 14.29 -13.66 5.40
N ALA A 426 13.64 -14.29 6.39
CA ALA A 426 13.65 -13.81 7.76
C ALA A 426 15.07 -13.76 8.36
N HIS A 427 15.90 -14.76 8.08
CA HIS A 427 17.30 -14.77 8.48
C HIS A 427 18.11 -13.66 7.79
N PHE A 428 17.78 -13.33 6.54
CA PHE A 428 18.45 -12.30 5.75
C PHE A 428 18.07 -10.86 6.13
N GLY A 429 17.04 -10.64 6.97
CA GLY A 429 16.57 -9.30 7.33
C GLY A 429 17.65 -8.40 7.96
N THR A 430 18.66 -8.98 8.64
CA THR A 430 19.80 -8.18 9.13
C THR A 430 20.77 -7.75 8.02
N GLN A 431 20.93 -8.56 6.98
CA GLN A 431 21.77 -8.30 5.83
C GLN A 431 21.08 -7.35 4.86
N GLU A 432 19.75 -7.39 4.76
CA GLU A 432 18.95 -6.42 3.99
C GLU A 432 19.25 -4.97 4.43
N GLN A 433 19.21 -4.70 5.74
CA GLN A 433 19.58 -3.38 6.28
C GLN A 433 21.03 -3.00 5.97
N GLN A 434 21.93 -3.98 5.91
CA GLN A 434 23.34 -3.74 5.55
C GLN A 434 23.49 -3.42 4.06
N ILE A 435 22.72 -4.08 3.20
CA ILE A 435 22.66 -3.82 1.75
C ILE A 435 22.12 -2.41 1.52
N GLU A 436 21.03 -2.01 2.17
CA GLU A 436 20.46 -0.66 2.06
C GLU A 436 21.46 0.42 2.50
N GLN A 437 22.18 0.19 3.59
CA GLN A 437 23.23 1.12 4.04
C GLN A 437 24.40 1.20 3.05
N ALA A 438 24.80 0.06 2.46
CA ALA A 438 25.84 0.03 1.44
C ALA A 438 25.38 0.74 0.16
N GLU A 439 24.13 0.55 -0.26
CA GLU A 439 23.52 1.24 -1.40
C GLU A 439 23.52 2.75 -1.20
N ASN A 440 23.02 3.24 -0.06
CA ASN A 440 22.97 4.67 0.24
C ASN A 440 24.35 5.33 0.26
N ILE A 441 25.36 4.64 0.81
CA ILE A 441 26.75 5.13 0.80
C ILE A 441 27.32 5.11 -0.62
N ALA A 442 27.07 4.05 -1.39
CA ALA A 442 27.54 3.96 -2.76
C ALA A 442 26.88 5.03 -3.67
N ASP A 443 25.57 5.25 -3.56
CA ASP A 443 24.87 6.35 -4.25
C ASP A 443 25.45 7.71 -3.85
N THR A 444 25.67 7.90 -2.55
CA THR A 444 26.26 9.14 -2.04
C THR A 444 27.65 9.36 -2.61
N LEU A 445 28.48 8.34 -2.71
CA LEU A 445 29.82 8.43 -3.31
C LEU A 445 29.77 8.70 -4.81
N VAL A 446 28.91 8.01 -5.56
CA VAL A 446 28.72 8.23 -7.01
C VAL A 446 28.26 9.67 -7.28
N HIS A 447 27.34 10.18 -6.46
CA HIS A 447 26.74 11.51 -6.61
C HIS A 447 27.24 12.53 -5.60
N PHE A 448 28.47 12.38 -5.09
CA PHE A 448 28.95 13.09 -3.89
C PHE A 448 28.81 14.61 -3.98
N LYS A 449 29.25 15.21 -5.09
CA LYS A 449 29.13 16.66 -5.31
C LYS A 449 27.68 17.14 -5.26
N SER A 450 26.76 16.37 -5.85
CA SER A 450 25.33 16.71 -5.86
C SER A 450 24.74 16.60 -4.45
N ARG A 451 25.00 15.49 -3.75
CA ARG A 451 24.52 15.23 -2.38
C ARG A 451 25.07 16.23 -1.37
N TYR A 452 26.33 16.61 -1.50
CA TYR A 452 26.95 17.64 -0.66
C TYR A 452 26.34 19.03 -0.90
N ASN A 453 26.03 19.40 -2.15
CA ASN A 453 25.31 20.63 -2.46
C ASN A 453 23.87 20.62 -1.92
N GLU A 454 23.18 19.48 -2.03
CA GLU A 454 21.85 19.26 -1.47
C GLU A 454 21.83 19.45 0.05
N LEU A 455 22.87 19.02 0.75
CA LEU A 455 23.03 19.25 2.19
C LEU A 455 23.10 20.75 2.52
N GLY A 456 23.87 21.52 1.75
CA GLY A 456 23.95 22.97 1.90
C GLY A 456 22.63 23.69 1.59
N ASN A 457 21.90 23.25 0.58
CA ASN A 457 20.58 23.79 0.25
C ASN A 457 19.55 23.47 1.34
N THR A 458 19.60 22.26 1.89
CA THR A 458 18.73 21.84 2.99
C THR A 458 19.04 22.66 4.26
N TYR A 459 20.31 22.90 4.56
CA TYR A 459 20.73 23.82 5.63
C TYR A 459 20.13 25.23 5.48
N ASN A 460 20.19 25.80 4.28
CA ASN A 460 19.63 27.13 4.01
C ASN A 460 18.09 27.14 4.17
N SER A 461 17.43 26.05 3.75
CA SER A 461 15.98 25.88 3.89
C SER A 461 15.57 25.77 5.36
N ILE A 462 16.33 25.02 6.17
CA ILE A 462 16.11 24.91 7.62
C ILE A 462 16.30 26.27 8.29
N THR A 463 17.38 26.98 7.99
CA THR A 463 17.64 28.32 8.56
C THR A 463 16.51 29.29 8.23
N THR A 464 15.98 29.24 7.00
CA THR A 464 14.84 30.06 6.57
C THR A 464 13.54 29.63 7.26
N ALA A 465 13.32 28.33 7.46
CA ALA A 465 12.16 27.84 8.18
C ALA A 465 12.20 28.28 9.65
N LEU A 466 13.35 28.13 10.31
CA LEU A 466 13.58 28.52 11.70
C LEU A 466 13.38 30.01 11.95
N SER A 467 13.77 30.88 11.00
CA SER A 467 13.59 32.33 11.15
C SER A 467 12.12 32.78 11.06
N ASN A 468 11.26 31.95 10.44
CA ASN A 468 9.83 32.21 10.31
C ASN A 468 8.99 31.61 11.44
N ILE A 469 9.60 30.91 12.41
CA ILE A 469 8.89 30.36 13.57
C ILE A 469 8.89 31.36 14.72
N PRO A 470 7.71 31.75 15.25
CA PRO A 470 7.61 32.67 16.38
C PRO A 470 8.33 32.14 17.63
N ASN A 471 9.04 33.01 18.36
CA ASN A 471 9.71 32.70 19.62
C ASN A 471 10.74 31.54 19.56
N ALA A 472 11.25 31.20 18.38
CA ALA A 472 12.18 30.08 18.19
C ALA A 472 13.67 30.45 18.41
N GLN A 473 13.98 31.42 19.27
CA GLN A 473 15.35 31.94 19.43
C GLN A 473 16.33 30.88 19.96
N SER A 474 15.86 30.02 20.87
CA SER A 474 16.61 28.87 21.39
C SER A 474 16.80 27.74 20.37
N LEU A 475 16.00 27.73 19.29
CA LEU A 475 16.02 26.70 18.24
C LEU A 475 16.88 27.11 17.04
N GLN A 476 17.33 28.36 16.96
CA GLN A 476 18.15 28.86 15.83
C GLN A 476 19.48 28.11 15.69
N ASN A 477 19.97 27.49 16.77
CA ASN A 477 21.18 26.68 16.76
C ASN A 477 20.93 25.19 16.42
N ALA A 478 19.72 24.83 15.95
CA ALA A 478 19.39 23.45 15.59
C ALA A 478 20.33 22.91 14.51
N VAL A 479 20.73 23.75 13.56
CA VAL A 479 21.78 23.45 12.58
C VAL A 479 22.87 24.50 12.65
N SER A 480 24.12 24.09 12.44
CA SER A 480 25.25 25.01 12.31
C SER A 480 26.25 24.50 11.28
N LYS A 481 27.13 25.39 10.79
CA LYS A 481 28.19 25.02 9.86
C LYS A 481 29.51 25.68 10.25
N LYS A 482 30.63 25.03 9.91
CA LYS A 482 31.98 25.56 10.11
C LYS A 482 32.81 25.34 8.86
N ASN A 483 33.44 26.40 8.36
CA ASN A 483 34.32 26.31 7.21
C ASN A 483 35.66 25.68 7.61
N ASN A 484 36.15 24.76 6.79
CA ASN A 484 37.46 24.11 6.89
C ASN A 484 38.16 24.12 5.52
N PRO A 485 38.81 25.24 5.15
CA PRO A 485 39.46 25.37 3.84
C PRO A 485 40.67 24.43 3.66
N TYR A 486 41.14 23.78 4.73
CA TYR A 486 42.28 22.85 4.70
C TYR A 486 41.84 21.38 4.77
N SER A 487 40.57 21.08 4.48
CA SER A 487 40.07 19.71 4.50
C SER A 487 40.78 18.86 3.45
N PRO A 488 41.53 17.81 3.84
CA PRO A 488 42.23 16.96 2.89
C PRO A 488 41.27 16.10 2.05
N GLN A 489 39.98 16.08 2.42
CA GLN A 489 38.90 15.36 1.75
C GLN A 489 38.18 16.25 0.70
N GLY A 490 38.57 17.52 0.56
CA GLY A 490 37.86 18.48 -0.31
C GLY A 490 36.51 18.96 0.25
N ILE A 491 36.20 18.65 1.51
CA ILE A 491 34.96 19.05 2.19
C ILE A 491 35.22 20.36 2.94
N GLU A 492 34.92 21.48 2.29
CA GLU A 492 35.24 22.81 2.81
C GLU A 492 34.28 23.31 3.90
N THR A 493 33.12 22.68 4.09
CA THR A 493 32.10 23.09 5.06
C THR A 493 31.60 21.87 5.84
N ASN A 494 31.85 21.88 7.15
CA ASN A 494 31.34 20.88 8.06
C ASN A 494 29.97 21.31 8.58
N TYR A 495 28.99 20.42 8.46
CA TYR A 495 27.61 20.63 8.88
C TYR A 495 27.34 19.90 10.20
N TYR A 496 26.69 20.57 11.15
CA TYR A 496 26.37 20.03 12.47
C TYR A 496 24.88 20.12 12.74
N LEU A 497 24.38 19.16 13.52
CA LEU A 497 23.01 19.12 14.04
C LEU A 497 23.10 19.17 15.58
N ASN A 498 22.38 20.09 16.20
CA ASN A 498 22.24 20.12 17.65
C ASN A 498 21.12 19.17 18.06
N GLN A 499 21.50 18.03 18.64
CA GLN A 499 20.55 16.97 19.00
C GLN A 499 19.48 17.44 20.00
N ASN A 500 19.82 18.34 20.92
CA ASN A 500 18.86 18.85 21.90
C ASN A 500 17.77 19.68 21.23
N SER A 501 18.16 20.63 20.38
CA SER A 501 17.21 21.46 19.64
C SER A 501 16.38 20.65 18.64
N TYR A 502 16.99 19.64 18.00
CA TYR A 502 16.29 18.70 17.12
C TYR A 502 15.21 17.89 17.86
N ASN A 503 15.55 17.28 19.00
CA ASN A 503 14.60 16.53 19.82
C ASN A 503 13.46 17.42 20.34
N GLN A 504 13.76 18.68 20.69
CA GLN A 504 12.73 19.66 21.06
C GLN A 504 11.77 19.95 19.91
N ILE A 505 12.28 20.16 18.69
CA ILE A 505 11.45 20.41 17.51
C ILE A 505 10.57 19.20 17.18
N GLN A 506 11.10 17.98 17.29
CA GLN A 506 10.32 16.75 17.13
C GLN A 506 9.16 16.67 18.14
N THR A 507 9.45 16.98 19.41
CA THR A 507 8.45 16.98 20.49
C THR A 507 7.37 18.03 20.22
N ILE A 508 7.75 19.26 19.86
CA ILE A 508 6.80 20.34 19.54
C ILE A 508 5.92 19.95 18.35
N ASN A 509 6.49 19.33 17.31
CA ASN A 509 5.74 18.87 16.15
C ASN A 509 4.69 17.80 16.53
N GLN A 510 5.06 16.85 17.39
CA GLN A 510 4.12 15.83 17.87
C GLN A 510 2.98 16.42 18.72
N GLU A 511 3.31 17.36 19.62
CA GLU A 511 2.32 18.04 20.46
C GLU A 511 1.36 18.93 19.64
N LEU A 512 1.90 19.67 18.65
CA LEU A 512 1.08 20.45 17.71
C LEU A 512 0.21 19.54 16.84
N GLY A 513 0.75 18.39 16.41
CA GLY A 513 0.00 17.37 15.67
C GLY A 513 -1.17 16.78 16.46
N ARG A 514 -1.02 16.67 17.79
CA ARG A 514 -2.06 16.21 18.74
C ARG A 514 -3.02 17.30 19.19
N ASN A 515 -2.76 18.57 18.86
CA ASN A 515 -3.56 19.68 19.32
C ASN A 515 -4.99 19.64 18.72
N PRO A 516 -6.06 19.57 19.54
CA PRO A 516 -7.43 19.48 19.04
C PRO A 516 -7.89 20.73 18.28
N PHE A 517 -7.22 21.87 18.47
CA PHE A 517 -7.48 23.12 17.74
C PHE A 517 -6.78 23.21 16.37
N ARG A 518 -5.92 22.25 16.01
CA ARG A 518 -5.31 22.15 14.66
C ARG A 518 -6.41 22.19 13.58
N LYS A 519 -7.40 21.31 13.70
CA LYS A 519 -8.52 21.19 12.74
C LYS A 519 -9.54 22.34 12.80
N ILE A 520 -9.52 23.14 13.87
CA ILE A 520 -10.47 24.24 14.03
C ILE A 520 -10.20 25.34 13.01
N GLY A 521 -8.96 25.47 12.50
CA GLY A 521 -8.58 26.34 11.38
C GLY A 521 -9.34 26.14 10.05
N ILE A 522 -10.16 25.09 9.95
CA ILE A 522 -11.01 24.77 8.79
C ILE A 522 -12.39 25.46 8.89
N VAL A 523 -12.81 25.89 10.07
CA VAL A 523 -14.13 26.52 10.27
C VAL A 523 -14.06 27.99 9.85
N SER A 524 -14.75 28.34 8.76
CA SER A 524 -14.96 29.74 8.33
C SER A 524 -15.74 30.52 9.39
N SER A 525 -15.67 31.85 9.37
CA SER A 525 -16.36 32.69 10.34
C SER A 525 -17.84 32.31 10.44
N GLN A 526 -18.29 31.90 11.63
CA GLN A 526 -19.69 31.57 11.89
C GLN A 526 -20.39 32.75 12.54
N THR A 527 -21.58 33.09 12.04
CA THR A 527 -22.50 34.04 12.64
C THR A 527 -23.61 33.25 13.32
N ASN A 528 -23.75 33.40 14.64
CA ASN A 528 -24.81 32.74 15.41
C ASN A 528 -25.78 33.80 15.95
N ASN A 529 -27.08 33.53 15.82
CA ASN A 529 -28.13 34.45 16.25
C ASN A 529 -28.83 33.92 17.51
N GLY A 530 -29.27 34.82 18.39
CA GLY A 530 -30.08 34.51 19.57
C GLY A 530 -31.26 35.45 19.68
N ALA A 531 -32.41 34.92 20.08
CA ALA A 531 -33.58 35.74 20.39
C ALA A 531 -33.31 36.57 21.67
N MET A 532 -33.55 37.87 21.58
CA MET A 532 -33.52 38.79 22.71
C MET A 532 -34.91 38.95 23.27
N ASN A 533 -35.05 38.83 24.58
CA ASN A 533 -36.30 39.07 25.28
C ASN A 533 -36.04 40.00 26.47
N GLY A 534 -36.90 40.99 26.64
CA GLY A 534 -36.64 42.05 27.61
C GLY A 534 -37.88 42.73 28.15
N ILE A 535 -37.67 43.49 29.22
CA ILE A 535 -38.67 44.35 29.84
C ILE A 535 -38.18 45.79 29.75
N GLY A 536 -39.05 46.64 29.24
CA GLY A 536 -38.85 48.08 29.12
C GLY A 536 -39.77 48.84 30.05
N ILE A 537 -39.25 49.90 30.66
CA ILE A 537 -40.02 50.86 31.44
C ILE A 537 -39.77 52.25 30.85
N GLN A 538 -40.85 53.00 30.62
CA GLN A 538 -40.77 54.40 30.23
C GLN A 538 -41.63 55.26 31.13
N VAL A 539 -41.11 56.44 31.45
CA VAL A 539 -41.79 57.45 32.27
C VAL A 539 -41.68 58.78 31.55
N GLY A 540 -42.80 59.50 31.46
CA GLY A 540 -42.81 60.75 30.73
C GLY A 540 -43.99 61.63 31.08
N TYR A 541 -44.08 62.76 30.38
CA TYR A 541 -45.16 63.73 30.51
C TYR A 541 -45.81 63.95 29.14
N LYS A 542 -47.14 63.95 29.11
CA LYS A 542 -47.94 64.27 27.91
C LYS A 542 -48.57 65.64 28.09
N GLN A 543 -48.51 66.46 27.05
CA GLN A 543 -49.11 67.79 27.00
C GLN A 543 -49.97 67.90 25.74
N PHE A 544 -51.25 68.23 25.88
CA PHE A 544 -52.19 68.40 24.78
C PHE A 544 -52.57 69.87 24.60
N PHE A 545 -52.68 70.28 23.33
CA PHE A 545 -52.87 71.65 22.91
C PHE A 545 -54.26 71.85 22.25
N GLY A 546 -54.87 73.00 22.53
CA GLY A 546 -56.15 73.44 21.98
C GLY A 546 -57.39 72.97 22.77
N GLN A 547 -58.53 73.68 22.63
CA GLN A 547 -59.77 73.41 23.38
C GLN A 547 -60.31 71.98 23.22
N LYS A 548 -59.97 71.29 22.13
CA LYS A 548 -60.36 69.90 21.85
C LYS A 548 -59.23 68.89 22.03
N ARG A 549 -58.08 69.29 22.59
CA ARG A 549 -56.90 68.44 22.90
C ARG A 549 -56.54 67.42 21.80
N LYS A 550 -56.61 67.86 20.54
CA LYS A 550 -56.39 66.99 19.36
C LYS A 550 -54.92 66.75 19.06
N TRP A 551 -54.08 67.72 19.38
CA TRP A 551 -52.65 67.66 19.18
C TRP A 551 -51.96 67.66 20.52
N GLY A 552 -50.86 66.93 20.66
CA GLY A 552 -50.06 66.96 21.86
C GLY A 552 -48.60 66.65 21.58
N ALA A 553 -47.77 66.81 22.60
CA ALA A 553 -46.41 66.34 22.62
C ALA A 553 -46.21 65.47 23.87
N ARG A 554 -45.40 64.42 23.76
CA ARG A 554 -44.92 63.67 24.92
C ARG A 554 -43.41 63.66 24.96
N TYR A 555 -42.86 63.82 26.15
CA TYR A 555 -41.43 63.71 26.42
C TYR A 555 -41.24 62.63 27.47
N TYR A 556 -40.33 61.69 27.24
CA TYR A 556 -40.17 60.52 28.09
C TYR A 556 -38.72 60.08 28.19
N GLY A 557 -38.36 59.54 29.35
CA GLY A 557 -37.18 58.72 29.54
C GLY A 557 -37.58 57.25 29.50
N PHE A 558 -36.71 56.40 28.95
CA PHE A 558 -36.93 54.96 28.91
C PHE A 558 -35.67 54.19 29.30
N PHE A 559 -35.90 52.99 29.83
CA PHE A 559 -34.88 52.03 30.19
C PHE A 559 -35.38 50.62 29.87
N ASP A 560 -34.64 49.92 29.02
CA ASP A 560 -34.92 48.58 28.56
C ASP A 560 -33.80 47.63 28.96
N TYR A 561 -34.16 46.55 29.64
CA TYR A 561 -33.26 45.43 29.88
C TYR A 561 -33.66 44.26 28.98
N ASN A 562 -32.72 43.78 28.18
CA ASN A 562 -32.89 42.63 27.30
C ASN A 562 -31.85 41.57 27.62
N HIS A 563 -32.28 40.32 27.73
CA HIS A 563 -31.39 39.17 27.88
C HIS A 563 -31.41 38.34 26.58
N ALA A 564 -30.22 37.94 26.13
CA ALA A 564 -30.04 37.14 24.93
C ALA A 564 -29.15 35.93 25.21
N PHE A 565 -29.59 34.75 24.81
CA PHE A 565 -28.77 33.55 24.85
C PHE A 565 -28.41 33.13 23.43
N ILE A 566 -27.10 33.18 23.10
CA ILE A 566 -26.58 32.80 21.79
C ILE A 566 -25.93 31.43 21.93
N LYS A 567 -26.59 30.42 21.38
CA LYS A 567 -26.10 29.04 21.36
C LYS A 567 -25.28 28.83 20.08
N SER A 568 -24.05 28.34 20.22
CA SER A 568 -23.27 27.82 19.09
C SER A 568 -22.75 26.42 19.39
N SER A 569 -22.27 25.73 18.36
CA SER A 569 -21.71 24.38 18.48
C SER A 569 -20.42 24.32 19.32
N PHE A 570 -19.80 25.47 19.64
CA PHE A 570 -18.48 25.55 20.28
C PHE A 570 -18.42 26.49 21.49
N PHE A 571 -19.18 27.59 21.51
CA PHE A 571 -19.28 28.55 22.60
C PHE A 571 -20.75 28.88 22.89
N ASN A 572 -21.17 28.81 24.15
CA ASN A 572 -22.44 29.39 24.58
C ASN A 572 -22.14 30.75 25.21
N SER A 573 -22.87 31.79 24.82
CA SER A 573 -22.74 33.09 25.45
C SER A 573 -24.09 33.63 25.86
N ALA A 574 -24.13 34.23 27.03
CA ALA A 574 -25.28 34.99 27.52
C ALA A 574 -24.91 36.48 27.52
N SER A 575 -25.81 37.31 26.98
CA SER A 575 -25.60 38.75 26.85
C SER A 575 -26.75 39.49 27.51
N ASP A 576 -26.38 40.41 28.41
CA ASP A 576 -27.28 41.36 29.05
C ASP A 576 -27.12 42.72 28.37
N VAL A 577 -28.20 43.21 27.74
CA VAL A 577 -28.23 44.46 26.99
C VAL A 577 -29.14 45.46 27.68
N TRP A 578 -28.57 46.60 28.06
CA TRP A 578 -29.24 47.71 28.73
C TRP A 578 -29.33 48.88 27.76
N THR A 579 -30.55 49.27 27.39
CA THR A 579 -30.80 50.45 26.54
C THR A 579 -31.48 51.52 27.36
N TYR A 580 -30.99 52.74 27.31
CA TYR A 580 -31.56 53.85 28.07
C TYR A 580 -31.49 55.13 27.27
N GLY A 581 -32.49 55.98 27.42
CA GLY A 581 -32.57 57.16 26.58
C GLY A 581 -33.72 58.07 26.92
N PHE A 582 -33.88 59.07 26.06
CA PHE A 582 -34.97 60.02 26.11
C PHE A 582 -35.55 60.22 24.70
N GLY A 583 -36.87 60.41 24.65
CA GLY A 583 -37.60 60.59 23.41
C GLY A 583 -38.63 61.70 23.50
N ALA A 584 -39.01 62.19 22.33
CA ALA A 584 -40.03 63.19 22.15
C ALA A 584 -40.93 62.78 20.97
N ASP A 585 -42.23 62.64 21.22
CA ASP A 585 -43.20 62.27 20.19
C ASP A 585 -44.31 63.30 20.07
N ALA A 586 -44.74 63.54 18.84
CA ALA A 586 -45.98 64.25 18.56
C ALA A 586 -47.15 63.27 18.72
N LEU A 587 -48.21 63.74 19.38
CA LEU A 587 -49.46 63.03 19.63
C LEU A 587 -50.57 63.61 18.75
N TYR A 588 -51.38 62.75 18.16
CA TYR A 588 -52.58 63.13 17.43
C TYR A 588 -53.76 62.25 17.84
N ASN A 589 -54.72 62.84 18.56
CA ASN A 589 -55.96 62.18 18.98
C ASN A 589 -57.05 62.42 17.94
N PHE A 590 -57.59 61.34 17.36
CA PHE A 590 -58.67 61.40 16.38
C PHE A 590 -60.04 61.07 16.97
N ILE A 591 -60.09 60.41 18.14
CA ILE A 591 -61.29 60.28 18.97
C ILE A 591 -60.99 60.97 20.30
N ASN A 592 -61.77 62.00 20.65
CA ASN A 592 -61.68 62.72 21.91
C ASN A 592 -63.08 63.17 22.33
N ASP A 593 -63.52 62.76 23.53
CA ASP A 593 -64.76 63.17 24.19
C ASP A 593 -66.09 62.78 23.46
N LYS A 594 -66.33 61.47 23.29
CA LYS A 594 -67.70 60.94 23.13
C LYS A 594 -68.07 60.19 24.42
N ALA A 595 -69.15 60.60 25.08
CA ALA A 595 -69.73 59.86 26.20
C ALA A 595 -70.17 58.47 25.71
N THR A 596 -69.32 57.47 25.92
CA THR A 596 -69.61 56.08 25.59
C THR A 596 -70.12 55.38 26.84
N ASN A 597 -71.37 54.89 26.80
CA ASN A 597 -71.95 54.05 27.84
C ASN A 597 -71.33 52.64 27.76
N PHE A 598 -70.10 52.50 28.23
CA PHE A 598 -69.47 51.22 28.44
C PHE A 598 -69.43 50.97 29.95
N LEU A 599 -70.19 49.96 30.42
CA LEU A 599 -70.32 49.56 31.83
C LEU A 599 -71.01 50.56 32.77
N GLY A 600 -72.03 51.29 32.28
CA GLY A 600 -72.97 52.04 33.14
C GLY A 600 -72.38 53.22 33.92
N LYS A 601 -71.19 53.70 33.55
CA LYS A 601 -70.57 54.92 34.07
C LYS A 601 -70.12 55.81 32.92
N ASN A 602 -70.29 57.13 33.07
CA ASN A 602 -69.81 58.14 32.12
C ASN A 602 -68.28 58.15 32.07
N ASN A 603 -67.69 57.28 31.25
CA ASN A 603 -66.26 57.26 30.99
C ASN A 603 -65.98 57.84 29.60
N LYS A 604 -64.95 58.67 29.54
CA LYS A 604 -64.44 59.25 28.32
C LYS A 604 -63.32 58.34 27.77
N LEU A 605 -63.31 58.14 26.44
CA LEU A 605 -62.33 57.33 25.72
C LEU A 605 -61.62 58.21 24.68
N SER A 606 -60.29 58.22 24.73
CA SER A 606 -59.43 58.87 23.74
C SER A 606 -58.61 57.83 22.96
N VAL A 607 -58.58 57.98 21.63
CA VAL A 607 -57.78 57.14 20.72
C VAL A 607 -56.98 58.03 19.78
N GLY A 608 -55.69 57.74 19.65
CA GLY A 608 -54.75 58.55 18.89
C GLY A 608 -53.55 57.77 18.33
N LEU A 609 -52.79 58.44 17.48
CA LEU A 609 -51.48 58.00 16.99
C LEU A 609 -50.39 58.85 17.63
N PHE A 610 -49.18 58.30 17.72
CA PHE A 610 -47.99 59.04 18.08
C PHE A 610 -46.86 58.73 17.10
N GLY A 611 -45.96 59.69 16.89
CA GLY A 611 -44.75 59.51 16.10
C GLY A 611 -43.68 60.51 16.54
N GLY A 612 -42.44 60.06 16.63
CA GLY A 612 -41.36 60.88 17.17
C GLY A 612 -39.98 60.26 17.02
N ILE A 613 -39.04 60.85 17.76
CA ILE A 613 -37.63 60.47 17.76
C ILE A 613 -37.18 60.18 19.18
N ALA A 614 -36.30 59.19 19.31
CA ALA A 614 -35.65 58.84 20.57
C ALA A 614 -34.13 58.76 20.36
N LEU A 615 -33.37 59.25 21.34
CA LEU A 615 -31.93 59.07 21.43
C LEU A 615 -31.65 58.08 22.55
N ALA A 616 -30.97 57.00 22.21
CA ALA A 616 -30.67 55.89 23.12
C ALA A 616 -29.18 55.62 23.20
N GLY A 617 -28.68 55.39 24.41
CA GLY A 617 -27.42 54.72 24.67
C GLY A 617 -27.68 53.25 24.96
N THR A 618 -26.87 52.35 24.39
CA THR A 618 -26.93 50.91 24.67
C THR A 618 -25.60 50.46 25.26
N SER A 619 -25.67 49.77 26.40
CA SER A 619 -24.54 49.12 27.07
C SER A 619 -24.81 47.62 27.17
N TRP A 620 -23.77 46.79 27.06
CA TRP A 620 -23.94 45.34 27.13
C TRP A 620 -22.83 44.66 27.94
N LEU A 621 -23.18 43.56 28.59
CA LEU A 621 -22.26 42.66 29.30
C LEU A 621 -22.39 41.27 28.68
N ASN A 622 -21.26 40.67 28.31
CA ASN A 622 -21.21 39.32 27.76
C ASN A 622 -20.53 38.38 28.76
N SER A 623 -21.11 37.20 28.95
CA SER A 623 -20.53 36.08 29.70
C SER A 623 -20.34 34.86 28.80
#